data_AF-A0A1H0UCX7-F1
#
_entry.id   AF-A0A1H0UCX7-F1
#
_cell.length_a   1.000
_cell.length_b   1.000
_cell.length_c   1.000
_cell.angle_alpha   90.00
_cell.angle_beta   90.00
_cell.angle_gamma   90.00
#
_symmetry.space_group_name_H-M   'P 1'
#
loop_
_entity.id
_entity.type
_entity.pdbx_description
1 polymer ?
#
loop_
_entity_poly.entity_id
_entity_poly.type
_entity_poly.pdbx_seq_one_letter_code
_entity_poly.pdbx_strand_id
1 'polypeptide(L)'
;MNGIEFGKELKNIRQKVKYPSKELALEVGRAVTYVSQLERGLIKNPDYETCYMLLKELKFPEDKIDNFLDNFSIISPEREQAELKNDIEKHENQLNVLDKKELDENEVMQLYPFLYEDDDIPKLKRQNYNLHIALNSFIERDITRARKVLTNINALTKSKETFDFFCSLFQYDFFDITKEEKEHLISLIKEFNPSKDEIFDWEE
;
A
#
# COMPACT_ATOMS: atom_id res chain seq x y z
N MET A 1 0.28 0.22 15.48
CA MET A 1 -0.69 0.48 16.57
C MET A 1 -0.04 1.47 17.57
N ASN A 2 0.38 2.68 17.16
CA ASN A 2 1.55 3.29 17.82
C ASN A 2 1.35 4.70 18.45
N GLY A 3 0.42 5.54 17.95
CA GLY A 3 0.17 6.87 18.57
C GLY A 3 -0.43 6.83 19.98
N ILE A 4 -1.07 5.71 20.34
CA ILE A 4 -1.66 5.46 21.67
C ILE A 4 -0.57 5.29 22.73
N GLU A 5 0.50 4.59 22.39
CA GLU A 5 1.63 4.32 23.30
C GLU A 5 2.51 5.56 23.47
N PHE A 6 2.75 6.30 22.38
CA PHE A 6 3.43 7.59 22.43
C PHE A 6 2.74 8.56 23.40
N GLY A 7 1.42 8.69 23.31
CA GLY A 7 0.64 9.56 24.19
C GLY A 7 0.84 9.26 25.68
N LYS A 8 0.88 7.97 26.03
CA LYS A 8 1.11 7.55 27.41
C LYS A 8 2.54 7.87 27.87
N GLU A 9 3.54 7.67 27.02
CA GLU A 9 4.92 8.00 27.35
C GLU A 9 5.17 9.51 27.42
N LEU A 10 4.57 10.29 26.53
CA LEU A 10 4.61 11.75 26.60
C LEU A 10 4.06 12.26 27.94
N LYS A 11 2.95 11.67 28.41
CA LYS A 11 2.38 11.98 29.72
C LYS A 11 3.34 11.64 30.85
N ASN A 12 4.02 10.49 30.79
CA ASN A 12 5.00 10.07 31.79
C ASN A 12 6.20 11.04 31.85
N ILE A 13 6.74 11.42 30.69
CA ILE A 13 7.86 12.38 30.58
C ILE A 13 7.44 13.73 31.16
N ARG A 14 6.28 14.25 30.74
CA ARG A 14 5.76 15.53 31.24
C ARG A 14 5.58 15.54 32.75
N GLN A 15 5.04 14.46 33.33
CA GLN A 15 4.86 14.33 34.77
C GLN A 15 6.19 14.27 35.53
N LYS A 16 7.21 13.60 34.97
CA LYS A 16 8.57 13.56 35.55
C LYS A 16 9.21 14.94 35.62
N VAL A 17 9.01 15.76 34.59
CA VAL A 17 9.53 17.14 34.51
C VAL A 17 8.60 18.14 35.22
N LYS A 18 7.45 17.69 35.74
CA LYS A 18 6.40 18.49 36.41
C LYS A 18 5.90 19.67 35.55
N TYR A 19 5.81 19.48 34.24
CA TYR A 19 5.39 20.53 33.31
C TYR A 19 3.84 20.54 33.15
N PRO A 20 3.15 21.69 33.25
CA PRO A 20 1.70 21.76 33.08
C PRO A 20 1.26 21.50 31.63
N SER A 21 0.27 20.61 31.40
CA SER A 21 -0.23 20.33 30.04
C SER A 21 -0.78 21.55 29.32
N LYS A 22 -1.31 22.53 30.06
CA LYS A 22 -1.86 23.78 29.50
C LYS A 22 -0.77 24.66 28.90
N GLU A 23 0.34 24.81 29.63
CA GLU A 23 1.49 25.60 29.20
C GLU A 23 2.18 24.91 28.03
N LEU A 24 2.35 23.58 28.10
CA LEU A 24 2.95 22.79 27.03
C LEU A 24 2.16 22.90 25.71
N ALA A 25 0.82 22.93 25.78
CA ALA A 25 -0.01 23.08 24.60
C ALA A 25 0.11 24.49 23.98
N LEU A 26 0.15 25.52 24.82
CA LEU A 26 0.27 26.91 24.37
C LEU A 26 1.61 27.16 23.69
N GLU A 27 2.70 26.64 24.27
CA GLU A 27 4.06 26.85 23.75
C GLU A 27 4.28 26.16 22.40
N VAL A 28 3.65 24.99 22.20
CA VAL A 28 3.67 24.26 20.93
C VAL A 28 2.60 24.77 19.94
N GLY A 29 1.84 25.82 20.29
CA GLY A 29 0.84 26.42 19.42
C GLY A 29 -0.35 25.51 19.09
N ARG A 30 -0.65 24.53 19.95
CA ARG A 30 -1.76 23.57 19.78
C ARG A 30 -2.85 23.77 20.84
N ALA A 31 -4.05 23.32 20.53
CA ALA A 31 -5.16 23.38 21.48
C ALA A 31 -4.86 22.51 22.71
N VAL A 32 -5.20 23.00 23.91
CA VAL A 32 -5.07 22.24 25.18
C VAL A 32 -5.78 20.88 25.10
N THR A 33 -6.90 20.84 24.36
CA THR A 33 -7.67 19.62 24.10
C THR A 33 -6.87 18.60 23.27
N TYR A 34 -6.07 19.05 22.31
CA TYR A 34 -5.23 18.20 21.45
C TYR A 34 -4.19 17.44 22.29
N VAL A 35 -3.41 18.16 23.13
CA VAL A 35 -2.42 17.52 24.03
C VAL A 35 -3.12 16.58 25.01
N SER A 36 -4.29 16.94 25.52
CA SER A 36 -5.05 16.06 26.42
C SER A 36 -5.58 14.80 25.74
N GLN A 37 -5.98 14.88 24.46
CA GLN A 37 -6.40 13.74 23.66
C GLN A 37 -5.22 12.84 23.28
N LEU A 38 -4.08 13.46 22.95
CA LEU A 38 -2.81 12.80 22.69
C LEU A 38 -2.37 11.98 23.90
N GLU A 39 -2.29 12.59 25.09
CA GLU A 39 -1.90 11.93 26.34
C GLU A 39 -2.83 10.77 26.76
N ARG A 40 -4.07 10.79 26.29
CA ARG A 40 -5.06 9.71 26.54
C ARG A 40 -5.01 8.62 25.47
N GLY A 41 -4.20 8.79 24.42
CA GLY A 41 -4.12 7.86 23.31
C GLY A 41 -5.37 7.85 22.43
N LEU A 42 -6.10 8.96 22.35
CA LEU A 42 -7.25 9.12 21.47
C LEU A 42 -6.85 9.48 20.03
N ILE A 43 -5.60 9.92 19.84
CA ILE A 43 -5.02 10.27 18.54
C ILE A 43 -4.20 9.07 18.05
N LYS A 44 -4.66 8.44 16.97
CA LYS A 44 -4.02 7.24 16.41
C LYS A 44 -2.76 7.58 15.60
N ASN A 45 -2.79 8.70 14.88
CA ASN A 45 -1.71 9.19 14.01
C ASN A 45 -1.39 10.64 14.39
N PRO A 46 -0.57 10.86 15.43
CA PRO A 46 -0.15 12.20 15.81
C PRO A 46 0.91 12.74 14.84
N ASP A 47 0.81 14.03 14.54
CA ASP A 47 1.71 14.73 13.63
C ASP A 47 3.15 14.79 14.18
N TYR A 48 4.14 14.46 13.33
CA TYR A 48 5.56 14.40 13.69
C TYR A 48 6.08 15.72 14.23
N GLU A 49 5.81 16.82 13.53
CA GLU A 49 6.30 18.15 13.90
C GLU A 49 5.77 18.57 15.26
N THR A 50 4.48 18.27 15.51
CA THR A 50 3.86 18.50 16.81
C THR A 50 4.49 17.65 17.91
N CYS A 51 4.77 16.37 17.67
CA CYS A 51 5.40 15.47 18.64
C CYS A 51 6.85 15.87 18.95
N TYR A 52 7.59 16.31 17.93
CA TYR A 52 8.96 16.81 18.04
C TYR A 52 9.01 18.07 18.91
N MET A 53 8.14 19.04 18.63
CA MET A 53 8.04 20.28 19.41
C MET A 53 7.64 20.03 20.87
N LEU A 54 6.74 19.08 21.12
CA LEU A 54 6.36 18.67 22.49
C LEU A 54 7.54 18.07 23.26
N LEU A 55 8.36 17.22 22.62
CA LEU A 55 9.53 16.61 23.27
C LEU A 55 10.65 17.63 23.49
N LYS A 56 10.87 18.54 22.54
CA LYS A 56 11.83 19.64 22.65
C LYS A 56 11.49 20.56 23.83
N GLU A 57 10.21 20.93 23.96
CA GLU A 57 9.76 21.77 25.08
C GLU A 57 9.88 21.06 26.44
N LEU A 58 9.71 19.74 26.45
CA LEU A 58 9.95 18.91 27.64
C LEU A 58 11.45 18.68 27.94
N LYS A 59 12.36 19.38 27.23
CA LYS A 59 13.82 19.27 27.35
C LYS A 59 14.33 17.84 27.12
N PHE A 60 13.66 17.10 26.25
CA PHE A 60 14.17 15.80 25.81
C PHE A 60 15.42 16.01 24.94
N PRO A 61 16.44 15.14 25.02
CA PRO A 61 17.66 15.31 24.23
C PRO A 61 17.34 15.29 22.73
N GLU A 62 17.63 16.38 22.01
CA GLU A 62 17.27 16.54 20.59
C GLU A 62 17.87 15.43 19.70
N ASP A 63 19.07 14.96 20.05
CA ASP A 63 19.77 13.83 19.42
C ASP A 63 19.04 12.49 19.54
N LYS A 64 18.05 12.40 20.43
CA LYS A 64 17.27 11.19 20.70
C LYS A 64 15.80 11.34 20.35
N ILE A 65 15.33 12.53 19.98
CA ILE A 65 13.91 12.76 19.68
C ILE A 65 13.50 11.92 18.47
N ASP A 66 14.28 11.96 17.39
CA ASP A 66 13.95 11.23 16.15
C ASP A 66 13.88 9.71 16.41
N ASN A 67 14.91 9.15 17.05
CA ASN A 67 14.93 7.73 17.44
C ASN A 67 13.77 7.36 18.39
N PHE A 68 13.36 8.28 19.26
CA PHE A 68 12.24 8.07 20.18
C PHE A 68 10.91 8.07 19.43
N LEU A 69 10.71 8.98 18.47
CA LEU A 69 9.52 9.05 17.62
C LEU A 69 9.43 7.86 16.65
N ASP A 70 10.57 7.40 16.12
CA ASP A 70 10.67 6.20 15.29
C ASP A 70 10.16 4.95 16.02
N ASN A 71 10.44 4.80 17.32
CA ASN A 71 9.92 3.70 18.14
C ASN A 71 8.39 3.65 18.19
N PHE A 72 7.73 4.78 17.94
CA PHE A 72 6.27 4.90 17.88
C PHE A 72 5.76 5.08 16.44
N SER A 73 6.57 4.80 15.42
CA SER A 73 6.24 5.00 14.00
C SER A 73 5.67 6.38 13.69
N ILE A 74 6.17 7.41 14.37
CA ILE A 74 5.88 8.81 14.08
C ILE A 74 7.11 9.29 13.28
N ILE A 75 7.00 9.26 11.95
CA ILE A 75 8.13 9.49 11.04
C ILE A 75 8.01 10.90 10.44
N SER A 76 9.14 11.57 10.22
CA SER A 76 9.20 12.86 9.52
C SER A 76 8.65 12.71 8.08
N PRO A 77 7.89 13.70 7.55
CA PRO A 77 7.48 13.73 6.15
C PRO A 77 8.65 13.58 5.16
N GLU A 78 9.84 14.08 5.52
CA GLU A 78 11.06 13.95 4.69
C GLU A 78 11.60 12.51 4.70
N ARG A 79 11.51 11.80 5.83
CA ARG A 79 11.87 10.38 5.91
C ARG A 79 10.85 9.50 5.23
N GLU A 80 9.56 9.81 5.34
CA GLU A 80 8.51 9.11 4.60
C GLU A 80 8.75 9.25 3.08
N GLN A 81 9.11 10.45 2.60
CA GLN A 81 9.46 10.65 1.19
C GLN A 81 10.78 9.97 0.80
N ALA A 82 11.79 9.94 1.67
CA ALA A 82 13.05 9.27 1.42
C ALA A 82 12.92 7.73 1.44
N GLU A 83 12.09 7.19 2.33
CA GLU A 83 11.73 5.76 2.37
C GLU A 83 10.88 5.41 1.16
N LEU A 84 9.91 6.24 0.78
CA LEU A 84 9.16 6.05 -0.46
C LEU A 84 10.09 6.04 -1.68
N LYS A 85 11.06 6.95 -1.73
CA LYS A 85 12.05 7.03 -2.81
C LYS A 85 12.98 5.81 -2.82
N ASN A 86 13.47 5.38 -1.66
CA ASN A 86 14.30 4.19 -1.51
C ASN A 86 13.52 2.90 -1.82
N ASP A 87 12.22 2.84 -1.52
CA ASP A 87 11.36 1.72 -1.83
C ASP A 87 11.00 1.69 -3.31
N ILE A 88 10.78 2.85 -3.94
CA ILE A 88 10.68 2.98 -5.40
C ILE A 88 11.98 2.49 -6.06
N GLU A 89 13.14 2.94 -5.58
CA GLU A 89 14.45 2.57 -6.13
C GLU A 89 14.78 1.10 -5.88
N LYS A 90 14.40 0.52 -4.74
CA LYS A 90 14.52 -0.93 -4.47
C LYS A 90 13.57 -1.74 -5.33
N HIS A 91 12.36 -1.25 -5.59
CA HIS A 91 11.39 -1.92 -6.45
C HIS A 91 11.80 -1.85 -7.93
N GLU A 92 12.37 -0.72 -8.38
CA GLU A 92 13.01 -0.59 -9.70
C GLU A 92 14.21 -1.53 -9.83
N ASN A 93 15.04 -1.64 -8.79
CA ASN A 93 16.16 -2.59 -8.77
C ASN A 93 15.71 -4.06 -8.66
N GLN A 94 14.59 -4.36 -8.01
CA GLN A 94 14.01 -5.71 -7.97
C GLN A 94 13.36 -6.11 -9.30
N LEU A 95 12.72 -5.16 -10.00
CA LEU A 95 12.27 -5.35 -11.39
C LEU A 95 13.46 -5.70 -12.30
N ASN A 96 14.56 -4.94 -12.21
CA ASN A 96 15.81 -5.22 -12.96
C ASN A 96 16.46 -6.60 -12.67
N VAL A 97 16.17 -7.23 -11.52
CA VAL A 97 16.70 -8.55 -11.15
C VAL A 97 15.76 -9.69 -11.59
N LEU A 98 14.47 -9.42 -11.75
CA LEU A 98 13.47 -10.37 -12.28
C LEU A 98 13.53 -10.47 -13.82
N ASP A 99 14.07 -9.47 -14.52
CA ASP A 99 14.20 -9.42 -15.99
C ASP A 99 15.18 -10.40 -16.65
N LYS A 100 15.76 -11.36 -15.91
CA LYS A 100 16.64 -12.37 -16.51
C LYS A 100 15.98 -13.70 -16.87
N LYS A 101 14.67 -13.87 -16.67
CA LYS A 101 13.91 -14.97 -17.27
C LYS A 101 12.50 -14.54 -17.64
N GLU A 102 12.28 -14.43 -18.95
CA GLU A 102 10.98 -14.46 -19.64
C GLU A 102 10.10 -13.20 -19.53
N LEU A 103 10.46 -12.17 -20.30
CA LEU A 103 9.63 -11.50 -21.32
C LEU A 103 10.57 -10.50 -22.02
N ASP A 104 10.70 -10.56 -23.36
CA ASP A 104 11.53 -9.59 -24.09
C ASP A 104 10.87 -8.21 -23.95
N GLU A 105 11.47 -7.33 -23.15
CA GLU A 105 11.02 -5.95 -22.97
C GLU A 105 10.82 -5.25 -24.32
N ASN A 106 11.58 -5.64 -25.37
CA ASN A 106 11.41 -5.10 -26.71
C ASN A 106 10.10 -5.55 -27.39
N GLU A 107 9.57 -6.75 -27.10
CA GLU A 107 8.28 -7.19 -27.64
C GLU A 107 7.12 -6.44 -26.98
N VAL A 108 7.16 -6.25 -25.65
CA VAL A 108 6.13 -5.49 -24.92
C VAL A 108 6.14 -4.02 -25.34
N MET A 109 7.33 -3.43 -25.53
CA MET A 109 7.52 -2.04 -25.93
C MET A 109 7.15 -1.79 -27.41
N GLN A 110 7.17 -2.83 -28.27
CA GLN A 110 6.67 -2.76 -29.65
C GLN A 110 5.14 -2.86 -29.78
N LEU A 111 4.43 -3.30 -28.73
CA LEU A 111 2.96 -3.41 -28.78
C LEU A 111 2.25 -2.05 -28.77
N TYR A 112 2.88 -1.00 -28.22
CA TYR A 112 2.31 0.34 -28.17
C TYR A 112 3.40 1.43 -28.27
N PRO A 113 3.65 2.00 -29.45
CA PRO A 113 4.53 3.16 -29.58
C PRO A 113 3.82 4.40 -29.02
N PHE A 114 4.33 4.90 -27.88
CA PHE A 114 4.11 6.25 -27.34
C PHE A 114 2.65 6.73 -27.16
N LEU A 115 2.12 6.54 -25.95
CA LEU A 115 1.13 7.43 -25.34
C LEU A 115 1.80 8.06 -24.10
N TYR A 116 2.60 9.11 -24.30
CA TYR A 116 3.17 9.87 -23.20
C TYR A 116 2.29 11.08 -22.85
N GLU A 117 2.33 11.41 -21.55
CA GLU A 117 1.68 12.54 -20.88
C GLU A 117 0.17 12.43 -20.70
N ASP A 118 -0.26 11.37 -20.03
CA ASP A 118 -1.57 11.35 -19.39
C ASP A 118 -1.37 11.60 -17.88
N ASP A 119 -2.02 12.65 -17.33
CA ASP A 119 -2.05 12.94 -15.89
C ASP A 119 -2.58 11.74 -15.08
N ASP A 120 -3.21 10.77 -15.76
CA ASP A 120 -3.66 9.51 -15.19
C ASP A 120 -2.57 8.46 -15.01
N ILE A 121 -1.36 8.58 -15.60
CA ILE A 121 -0.28 7.58 -15.42
C ILE A 121 0.06 7.35 -13.93
N PRO A 122 0.30 8.40 -13.10
CA PRO A 122 0.53 8.21 -11.67
C PRO A 122 -0.64 7.51 -10.96
N LYS A 123 -1.89 7.82 -11.36
CA LYS A 123 -3.10 7.20 -10.80
C LYS A 123 -3.23 5.74 -11.20
N LEU A 124 -2.96 5.40 -12.46
CA LEU A 124 -2.93 4.03 -12.96
C LEU A 124 -1.82 3.22 -12.29
N LYS A 125 -0.61 3.80 -12.11
CA LYS A 125 0.47 3.17 -11.33
C LYS A 125 0.05 2.91 -9.89
N ARG A 126 -0.64 3.86 -9.24
CA ARG A 126 -1.18 3.67 -7.89
C ARG A 126 -2.26 2.58 -7.83
N GLN A 127 -3.14 2.51 -8.83
CA GLN A 127 -4.15 1.44 -8.94
C GLN A 127 -3.49 0.08 -9.15
N ASN A 128 -2.47 -0.01 -10.00
CA ASN A 128 -1.68 -1.22 -10.20
C ASN A 128 -0.99 -1.67 -8.90
N TYR A 129 -0.43 -0.73 -8.13
CA TYR A 129 0.16 -1.02 -6.83
C TYR A 129 -0.89 -1.58 -5.84
N ASN A 130 -2.07 -0.98 -5.78
CA ASN A 130 -3.17 -1.49 -4.95
C ASN A 130 -3.63 -2.89 -5.39
N LEU A 131 -3.68 -3.14 -6.70
CA LEU A 131 -3.99 -4.47 -7.26
C LEU A 131 -2.93 -5.49 -6.85
N HIS A 132 -1.65 -5.15 -6.92
CA HIS A 132 -0.55 -5.99 -6.48
C HIS A 132 -0.67 -6.36 -4.98
N ILE A 133 -0.95 -5.39 -4.10
CA ILE A 133 -1.22 -5.66 -2.68
C ILE A 133 -2.40 -6.61 -2.51
N ALA A 134 -3.50 -6.37 -3.24
CA ALA A 134 -4.70 -7.20 -3.14
C ALA A 134 -4.44 -8.64 -3.59
N LEU A 135 -3.70 -8.84 -4.69
CA LEU A 135 -3.31 -10.16 -5.19
C LEU A 135 -2.37 -10.88 -4.23
N ASN A 136 -1.41 -10.18 -3.62
CA ASN A 136 -0.55 -10.78 -2.60
C ASN A 136 -1.35 -11.21 -1.36
N SER A 137 -2.25 -10.35 -0.86
CA SER A 137 -3.12 -10.73 0.25
C SER A 137 -4.06 -11.89 -0.13
N PHE A 138 -4.46 -12.00 -1.39
CA PHE A 138 -5.25 -13.14 -1.87
C PHE A 138 -4.44 -14.44 -1.83
N ILE A 139 -3.16 -14.42 -2.22
CA ILE A 139 -2.26 -15.59 -2.10
C ILE A 139 -2.15 -16.05 -0.64
N GLU A 140 -1.95 -15.10 0.29
CA GLU A 140 -1.80 -15.40 1.72
C GLU A 140 -3.07 -16.02 2.33
N ARG A 141 -4.25 -15.63 1.84
CA ARG A 141 -5.54 -16.02 2.41
C ARG A 141 -6.14 -17.27 1.76
N ASP A 142 -5.92 -17.47 0.46
CA ASP A 142 -6.50 -18.57 -0.30
C ASP A 142 -5.62 -18.97 -1.49
N ILE A 143 -4.55 -19.69 -1.17
CA ILE A 143 -3.55 -20.15 -2.15
C ILE A 143 -4.16 -21.00 -3.27
N THR A 144 -5.19 -21.79 -2.99
CA THR A 144 -5.79 -22.71 -3.98
C THR A 144 -6.51 -21.94 -5.07
N ARG A 145 -7.37 -20.97 -4.70
CA ARG A 145 -8.04 -20.13 -5.69
C ARG A 145 -7.07 -19.12 -6.31
N ALA A 146 -6.15 -18.56 -5.52
CA ALA A 146 -5.15 -17.62 -6.02
C ALA A 146 -4.29 -18.24 -7.13
N ARG A 147 -3.85 -19.49 -6.95
CA ARG A 147 -3.09 -20.22 -7.99
C ARG A 147 -3.83 -20.25 -9.32
N LYS A 148 -5.08 -20.74 -9.35
CA LYS A 148 -5.87 -20.85 -10.60
C LYS A 148 -6.07 -19.49 -11.26
N VAL A 149 -6.39 -18.47 -10.47
CA VAL A 149 -6.61 -17.10 -10.96
C VAL A 149 -5.32 -16.51 -11.55
N LEU A 150 -4.21 -16.57 -10.82
CA LEU A 150 -2.94 -15.99 -11.26
C LEU A 150 -2.35 -16.71 -12.47
N THR A 151 -2.47 -18.03 -12.55
CA THR A 151 -2.09 -18.80 -13.74
C THR A 151 -2.88 -18.34 -14.96
N ASN A 152 -4.20 -18.11 -14.82
CA ASN A 152 -5.03 -17.63 -15.92
C ASN A 152 -4.69 -16.19 -16.33
N ILE A 153 -4.48 -15.29 -15.37
CA ILE A 153 -4.04 -13.91 -15.66
C ILE A 153 -2.73 -13.94 -16.43
N ASN A 154 -1.73 -14.68 -15.95
CA ASN A 154 -0.44 -14.80 -16.61
C ASN A 154 -0.58 -15.36 -18.04
N ALA A 155 -1.40 -16.39 -18.24
CA ALA A 155 -1.66 -16.94 -19.57
C ALA A 155 -2.31 -15.92 -20.53
N LEU A 156 -3.22 -15.10 -19.99
CA LEU A 156 -3.91 -14.05 -20.74
C LEU A 156 -3.03 -12.84 -21.06
N THR A 157 -1.89 -12.66 -20.41
CA THR A 157 -0.97 -11.55 -20.65
C THR A 157 0.27 -11.94 -21.49
N LYS A 158 0.36 -13.20 -21.94
CA LYS A 158 1.54 -13.74 -22.63
C LYS A 158 1.68 -13.34 -24.10
N SER A 159 0.59 -13.09 -24.81
CA SER A 159 0.63 -12.71 -26.22
C SER A 159 -0.30 -11.54 -26.47
N LYS A 160 -0.06 -10.81 -27.57
CA LYS A 160 -0.90 -9.69 -27.97
C LYS A 160 -2.38 -10.10 -28.08
N GLU A 161 -2.64 -11.23 -28.75
CA GLU A 161 -4.00 -11.71 -28.98
C GLU A 161 -4.73 -12.03 -27.66
N THR A 162 -4.06 -12.74 -26.74
CA THR A 162 -4.67 -13.06 -25.44
C THR A 162 -4.80 -11.84 -24.54
N PHE A 163 -3.88 -10.88 -24.66
CA PHE A 163 -3.91 -9.63 -23.92
C PHE A 163 -5.01 -8.69 -24.41
N ASP A 164 -5.22 -8.57 -25.72
CA ASP A 164 -6.31 -7.78 -26.30
C ASP A 164 -7.67 -8.37 -25.87
N PHE A 165 -7.79 -9.70 -25.80
CA PHE A 165 -8.95 -10.37 -25.22
C PHE A 165 -9.12 -10.05 -23.73
N PHE A 166 -8.04 -10.10 -22.94
CA PHE A 166 -8.06 -9.69 -21.53
C PHE A 166 -8.55 -8.25 -21.34
N CYS A 167 -8.01 -7.30 -22.09
CA CYS A 167 -8.47 -5.91 -22.08
C CYS A 167 -9.95 -5.80 -22.48
N SER A 168 -10.37 -6.57 -23.48
CA SER A 168 -11.77 -6.59 -23.93
C SER A 168 -12.74 -7.12 -22.88
N LEU A 169 -12.30 -8.02 -21.99
CA LEU A 169 -13.09 -8.47 -20.85
C LEU A 169 -13.22 -7.36 -19.80
N PHE A 170 -12.12 -6.68 -19.46
CA PHE A 170 -12.06 -5.76 -18.33
C PHE A 170 -12.31 -4.28 -18.68
N GLN A 171 -12.59 -3.96 -19.95
CA GLN A 171 -12.99 -2.60 -20.35
C GLN A 171 -14.40 -2.21 -19.87
N TYR A 172 -15.23 -3.19 -19.49
CA TYR A 172 -16.59 -2.96 -19.01
C TYR A 172 -16.61 -2.74 -17.49
N ASP A 173 -17.58 -1.94 -17.02
CA ASP A 173 -17.77 -1.72 -15.59
C ASP A 173 -18.55 -2.89 -14.96
N PHE A 174 -17.89 -3.63 -14.06
CA PHE A 174 -18.48 -4.76 -13.34
C PHE A 174 -19.05 -4.36 -11.96
N PHE A 175 -18.94 -3.08 -11.58
CA PHE A 175 -19.35 -2.60 -10.26
C PHE A 175 -20.86 -2.69 -10.08
N ASP A 176 -21.62 -2.25 -11.10
CA ASP A 176 -23.08 -2.15 -11.05
C ASP A 176 -23.83 -3.43 -11.46
N ILE A 177 -23.10 -4.50 -11.77
CA ILE A 177 -23.70 -5.78 -12.16
C ILE A 177 -24.33 -6.45 -10.94
N THR A 178 -25.60 -6.83 -11.06
CA THR A 178 -26.35 -7.52 -10.01
C THR A 178 -25.80 -8.93 -9.75
N LYS A 179 -26.22 -9.52 -8.62
CA LYS A 179 -25.81 -10.89 -8.27
C LYS A 179 -26.29 -11.91 -9.32
N GLU A 180 -27.52 -11.75 -9.79
CA GLU A 180 -28.14 -12.65 -10.79
C GLU A 180 -27.40 -12.58 -12.13
N GLU A 181 -27.03 -11.37 -12.56
CA GLU A 181 -26.25 -11.17 -13.78
C GLU A 181 -24.82 -11.74 -13.65
N LYS A 182 -24.18 -11.59 -12.49
CA LYS A 182 -22.88 -12.23 -12.20
C LYS A 182 -22.98 -13.76 -12.28
N GLU A 183 -24.03 -14.35 -11.71
CA GLU A 183 -24.27 -15.79 -11.78
C GLU A 183 -24.53 -16.26 -13.22
N HIS A 184 -25.28 -15.47 -14.00
CA HIS A 184 -25.53 -15.74 -15.40
C HIS A 184 -24.26 -15.65 -16.27
N LEU A 185 -23.40 -14.64 -16.04
CA LEU A 185 -22.11 -14.55 -16.72
C LEU A 185 -21.23 -15.76 -16.41
N ILE A 186 -21.21 -16.19 -15.15
CA ILE A 186 -20.47 -17.39 -14.74
C ILE A 186 -21.03 -18.65 -15.42
N SER A 187 -22.36 -18.78 -15.55
CA SER A 187 -22.95 -19.95 -16.23
C SER A 187 -22.58 -19.98 -17.71
N LEU A 188 -22.64 -18.83 -18.40
CA LEU A 188 -22.21 -18.73 -19.80
C LEU A 188 -20.74 -19.14 -19.96
N ILE A 189 -19.84 -18.62 -19.11
CA ILE A 189 -18.42 -18.98 -19.15
C ILE A 189 -18.20 -20.48 -18.91
N LYS A 190 -18.97 -21.09 -18.00
CA LYS A 190 -18.92 -22.55 -17.74
C LYS A 190 -19.40 -23.37 -18.94
N GLU A 191 -20.43 -22.91 -19.65
CA GLU A 191 -20.94 -23.58 -20.85
C GLU A 191 -19.91 -23.58 -22.00
N PHE A 192 -19.12 -22.51 -22.14
CA PHE A 192 -18.03 -22.44 -23.11
C PHE A 192 -16.75 -23.17 -22.69
N ASN A 193 -16.62 -23.55 -21.42
CA ASN A 193 -15.45 -24.26 -20.89
C ASN A 193 -15.84 -25.53 -20.08
N PRO A 194 -16.52 -26.51 -20.72
CA PRO A 194 -17.10 -27.65 -20.01
C PRO A 194 -16.06 -28.69 -19.53
N SER A 195 -14.78 -28.53 -19.80
CA SER A 195 -13.75 -29.53 -19.48
C SER A 195 -12.36 -28.94 -19.24
N LYS A 196 -12.13 -28.37 -18.05
CA LYS A 196 -10.79 -28.22 -17.41
C LYS A 196 -10.87 -28.21 -15.87
N ASP A 197 -11.67 -29.11 -15.30
CA ASP A 197 -11.57 -29.42 -13.85
C ASP A 197 -10.56 -30.52 -13.53
N GLU A 198 -9.87 -31.09 -14.53
CA GLU A 198 -8.74 -32.00 -14.31
C GLU A 198 -7.63 -31.69 -15.33
N ILE A 199 -6.49 -31.20 -14.83
CA ILE A 199 -5.11 -31.68 -15.08
C ILE A 199 -4.30 -31.05 -13.94
N PHE A 200 -4.22 -31.78 -12.84
CA PHE A 200 -3.08 -31.73 -11.94
C PHE A 200 -1.98 -32.50 -12.69
N ASP A 201 -0.94 -31.82 -13.14
CA ASP A 201 0.33 -32.48 -13.39
C ASP A 201 1.41 -31.65 -12.71
N TRP A 202 1.99 -32.27 -11.68
CA TRP A 202 3.19 -31.78 -11.03
C TRP A 202 4.35 -32.31 -11.85
N GLU A 203 5.11 -31.44 -12.52
CA GLU A 203 6.53 -31.72 -12.76
C GLU A 203 7.31 -30.43 -13.08
N GLU A 204 8.32 -30.24 -12.21
CA GLU A 204 9.55 -29.43 -12.22
C GLU A 204 9.55 -27.96 -12.70
#